data_AF-X1FUQ9-F1
#
_entry.id   AF-X1FUQ9-F1
#
_cell.length_a   1.000
_cell.length_b   1.000
_cell.length_c   1.000
_cell.angle_alpha   90.00
_cell.angle_beta   90.00
_cell.angle_gamma   90.00
#
_symmetry.space_group_name_H-M   'P 1'
#
loop_
_entity.id
_entity.type
_entity.pdbx_description
1 polymer ?
#
loop_
_entity_poly.entity_id
_entity_poly.type
_entity_poly.pdbx_seq_one_letter_code
_entity_poly.pdbx_strand_id
1 'polypeptide(L)'
;EYYKETIQDCKYFIFDLKGSVYKNSDLLRNYLRRFVKSISSASVDSNISRGKLSAILNGKTKTVRGETIRKLIKGLKLKPNPLNDPAPIVNEWMKIKIEDAFFNSLEKLKGIKPNDRIISLLLTYMTIFDRKERLPYLSRKGKLERAIELCTADMSEFTNFMSNRYETMRFTSDMINEMHPFIEGRKCLVKKFLGRMPKKRMRMFAVSYAELTEEDRKRIDSFARNYTRYDLGWEFYVGLPVELKEFVKFFHLKKRPSTLASFASERPAERNKILRVLQALR
;
A
#
# COMPACT_ATOMS: atom_id res chain seq x y z
N GLU A 1 15.72 18.21 -17.02
CA GLU A 1 16.98 17.65 -16.47
C GLU A 1 17.27 18.04 -15.03
N TYR A 2 16.75 19.16 -14.51
CA TYR A 2 17.05 19.72 -13.18
C TYR A 2 16.98 18.75 -11.97
N TYR A 3 16.09 17.76 -11.97
CA TYR A 3 15.96 16.80 -10.85
C TYR A 3 16.61 15.44 -11.12
N LYS A 4 17.36 15.27 -12.22
CA LYS A 4 17.88 13.96 -12.62
C LYS A 4 18.84 13.38 -11.57
N GLU A 5 19.71 14.22 -10.99
CA GLU A 5 20.64 13.84 -9.92
C GLU A 5 19.89 13.50 -8.63
N THR A 6 18.97 14.36 -8.17
CA THR A 6 18.16 14.08 -6.97
C THR A 6 17.32 12.81 -7.12
N ILE A 7 16.75 12.55 -8.31
CA ILE A 7 16.02 11.31 -8.59
C ILE A 7 16.96 10.10 -8.54
N GLN A 8 18.18 10.23 -9.05
CA GLN A 8 19.19 9.17 -9.02
C GLN A 8 19.65 8.88 -7.58
N ASP A 9 19.85 9.92 -6.77
CA ASP A 9 20.14 9.80 -5.33
C ASP A 9 18.98 9.12 -4.60
N CYS A 10 17.74 9.47 -4.96
CA CYS A 10 16.55 8.85 -4.41
C CYS A 10 16.43 7.35 -4.74
N LYS A 11 17.00 6.88 -5.85
CA LYS A 11 17.00 5.44 -6.18
C LYS A 11 17.84 4.62 -5.20
N TYR A 12 18.84 5.21 -4.53
CA TYR A 12 19.59 4.52 -3.47
C TYR A 12 18.73 4.20 -2.24
N PHE A 13 17.59 4.88 -2.08
CA PHE A 13 16.61 4.60 -1.01
C PHE A 13 15.53 3.59 -1.43
N ILE A 14 15.65 2.95 -2.60
CA ILE A 14 14.75 1.88 -3.01
C ILE A 14 15.23 0.57 -2.37
N PHE A 15 14.50 0.12 -1.35
CA PHE A 15 14.78 -1.14 -0.66
C PHE A 15 14.45 -2.34 -1.55
N ASP A 16 15.35 -3.32 -1.60
CA ASP A 16 15.06 -4.61 -2.22
C ASP A 16 14.26 -5.49 -1.26
N LEU A 17 12.96 -5.58 -1.52
CA LEU A 17 12.05 -6.42 -0.76
C LEU A 17 11.98 -7.87 -1.28
N LYS A 18 12.57 -8.17 -2.45
CA LYS A 18 12.50 -9.49 -3.09
C LYS A 18 13.73 -10.34 -2.78
N GLY A 19 14.94 -9.79 -2.87
CA GLY A 19 16.18 -10.51 -2.59
C GLY A 19 16.37 -10.79 -1.11
N SER A 20 16.85 -11.98 -0.73
CA SER A 20 17.15 -12.35 0.68
C SER A 20 18.47 -13.13 0.79
N VAL A 21 19.39 -12.88 -0.13
CA VAL A 21 20.74 -13.44 -0.13
C VAL A 21 21.69 -12.33 -0.52
N TYR A 22 22.70 -12.11 0.32
CA TYR A 22 23.58 -10.95 0.21
C TYR A 22 25.03 -11.37 0.17
N LYS A 23 25.86 -10.65 -0.59
CA LYS A 23 27.31 -10.81 -0.56
C LYS A 23 27.83 -10.41 0.83
N ASN A 24 28.74 -11.21 1.38
CA ASN A 24 29.41 -10.91 2.64
C ASN A 24 30.54 -9.87 2.44
N SER A 25 30.18 -8.62 2.15
CA SER A 25 31.13 -7.53 1.87
C SER A 25 31.89 -7.08 3.12
N ASP A 26 33.05 -6.44 2.95
CA ASP A 26 33.80 -5.84 4.05
C ASP A 26 32.95 -4.86 4.86
N LEU A 27 32.12 -4.07 4.18
CA LEU A 27 31.22 -3.11 4.78
C LEU A 27 30.19 -3.79 5.72
N LEU A 28 29.59 -4.90 5.30
CA LEU A 28 28.69 -5.69 6.16
C LEU A 28 29.43 -6.27 7.37
N ARG A 29 30.63 -6.84 7.17
CA ARG A 29 31.41 -7.44 8.25
C ARG A 29 31.87 -6.40 9.27
N ASN A 30 32.39 -5.27 8.79
CA ASN A 30 32.84 -4.17 9.65
C ASN A 30 31.69 -3.56 10.44
N TYR A 31 30.52 -3.42 9.81
CA TYR A 31 29.30 -3.02 10.52
C TYR A 31 28.98 -3.99 11.67
N LEU A 32 28.87 -5.29 11.38
CA LEU A 32 28.54 -6.30 12.40
C LEU A 32 29.59 -6.36 13.53
N ARG A 33 30.88 -6.26 13.22
CA ARG A 33 31.97 -6.26 14.21
C ARG A 33 31.82 -5.16 15.25
N ARG A 34 31.29 -3.98 14.89
CA ARG A 34 31.05 -2.87 15.84
C ARG A 34 30.06 -3.24 16.94
N PHE A 35 29.16 -4.19 16.69
CA PHE A 35 28.12 -4.61 17.63
C PHE A 35 28.43 -5.95 18.31
N VAL A 36 29.47 -6.66 17.88
CA VAL A 36 29.88 -7.95 18.46
C VAL A 36 31.01 -7.72 19.46
N LYS A 37 30.67 -7.65 20.75
CA LYS A 37 31.66 -7.57 21.84
C LYS A 37 32.43 -8.88 22.03
N SER A 38 31.72 -10.01 21.93
CA SER A 38 32.31 -11.35 21.93
C SER A 38 31.52 -12.26 21.01
N ILE A 39 32.19 -13.21 20.35
CA ILE A 39 31.51 -14.19 19.47
C ILE A 39 30.56 -15.06 20.30
N SER A 40 30.93 -15.39 21.53
CA SER A 40 30.12 -16.24 22.42
C SER A 40 28.81 -15.57 22.81
N SER A 41 28.83 -14.31 23.26
CA SER A 41 27.61 -13.58 23.64
C SER A 41 26.71 -13.34 22.43
N ALA A 42 27.28 -12.83 21.33
CA ALA A 42 26.54 -12.56 20.11
C ALA A 42 25.90 -13.82 19.51
N SER A 43 26.56 -14.98 19.64
CA SER A 43 26.04 -16.28 19.22
C SER A 43 24.77 -16.67 19.99
N VAL A 44 24.77 -16.46 21.31
CA VAL A 44 23.61 -16.71 22.17
C VAL A 44 22.49 -15.73 21.83
N ASP A 45 22.79 -14.43 21.80
CA ASP A 45 21.79 -13.38 21.58
C ASP A 45 21.10 -13.51 20.22
N SER A 46 21.84 -13.84 19.17
CA SER A 46 21.32 -13.99 17.80
C SER A 46 20.83 -15.40 17.47
N ASN A 47 21.01 -16.38 18.35
CA ASN A 47 20.72 -17.79 18.07
C ASN A 47 21.38 -18.26 16.75
N ILE A 48 22.67 -17.96 16.60
CA ILE A 48 23.53 -18.37 15.48
C ILE A 48 24.74 -19.07 16.08
N SER A 49 25.11 -20.24 15.57
CA SER A 49 26.27 -20.97 16.10
C SER A 49 27.56 -20.15 16.00
N ARG A 50 28.43 -20.24 17.03
CA ARG A 50 29.70 -19.50 17.11
C ARG A 50 30.56 -19.67 15.85
N GLY A 51 30.65 -20.89 15.34
CA GLY A 51 31.40 -21.19 14.11
C GLY A 51 30.84 -20.47 12.88
N LYS A 52 29.51 -20.47 12.71
CA LYS A 52 28.85 -19.76 11.60
C LYS A 52 29.02 -18.25 11.73
N LEU A 53 28.85 -17.69 12.94
CA LEU A 53 29.06 -16.27 13.21
C LEU A 53 30.50 -15.86 12.92
N SER A 54 31.48 -16.62 13.40
CA SER A 54 32.90 -16.42 13.13
C SER A 54 33.22 -16.46 11.64
N ALA A 55 32.69 -17.45 10.91
CA ALA A 55 32.89 -17.57 9.46
C ALA A 55 32.31 -16.37 8.69
N ILE A 56 31.18 -15.80 9.14
CA ILE A 56 30.62 -14.57 8.57
C ILE A 56 31.54 -13.39 8.85
N LEU A 57 31.90 -13.15 10.11
CA LEU A 57 32.71 -11.97 10.51
C LEU A 57 34.12 -11.99 9.93
N ASN A 58 34.68 -13.18 9.68
CA ASN A 58 36.02 -13.35 9.10
C ASN A 58 36.01 -13.47 7.57
N GLY A 59 34.85 -13.39 6.92
CA GLY A 59 34.76 -13.43 5.45
C GLY A 59 34.92 -14.81 4.83
N LYS A 60 35.00 -15.88 5.64
CA LYS A 60 35.04 -17.28 5.15
C LYS A 60 33.75 -17.63 4.40
N THR A 61 32.62 -17.09 4.86
CA THR A 61 31.32 -17.24 4.19
C THR A 61 31.20 -16.22 3.06
N LYS A 62 30.98 -16.66 1.81
CA LYS A 62 30.82 -15.76 0.65
C LYS A 62 29.51 -14.98 0.64
N THR A 63 28.41 -15.62 1.08
CA THR A 63 27.05 -15.05 1.07
C THR A 63 26.31 -15.28 2.37
N VAL A 64 25.53 -14.30 2.81
CA VAL A 64 24.71 -14.37 4.03
C VAL A 64 23.24 -14.36 3.64
N ARG A 65 22.46 -15.33 4.15
CA ARG A 65 21.00 -15.36 3.96
C ARG A 65 20.33 -14.30 4.83
N GLY A 66 19.26 -13.68 4.33
CA GLY A 66 18.51 -12.65 5.04
C GLY A 66 18.00 -13.11 6.39
N GLU A 67 17.55 -14.36 6.52
CA GLU A 67 17.17 -14.96 7.82
C GLU A 67 18.30 -14.89 8.86
N THR A 68 19.56 -15.07 8.44
CA THR A 68 20.70 -14.93 9.34
C THR A 68 20.92 -13.46 9.73
N ILE A 69 20.70 -12.53 8.80
CA ILE A 69 20.77 -11.09 9.08
C ILE A 69 19.65 -10.67 10.05
N ARG A 70 18.42 -11.16 9.89
CA ARG A 70 17.29 -10.89 10.79
C ARG A 70 17.59 -11.31 12.22
N LYS A 71 18.13 -12.52 12.38
CA LYS A 71 18.61 -13.05 13.66
C LYS A 71 19.65 -12.14 14.31
N LEU A 72 20.60 -11.62 13.53
CA LEU A 72 21.59 -10.65 14.01
C LEU A 72 20.95 -9.31 14.40
N ILE A 73 20.04 -8.77 13.57
CA ILE A 73 19.32 -7.52 13.86
C ILE A 73 18.56 -7.62 15.19
N LYS A 74 17.77 -8.69 15.36
CA LYS A 74 16.96 -8.91 16.56
C LYS A 74 17.82 -9.20 17.78
N GLY A 75 18.77 -10.14 17.67
CA GLY A 75 19.61 -10.58 18.78
C GLY A 75 20.55 -9.49 19.30
N LEU A 76 21.24 -8.79 18.39
CA LEU A 76 22.14 -7.70 18.76
C LEU A 76 21.39 -6.37 19.00
N LYS A 77 20.05 -6.38 18.92
CA LYS A 77 19.17 -5.21 19.10
C LYS A 77 19.63 -4.02 18.25
N LEU A 78 20.00 -4.29 17.00
CA LEU A 78 20.51 -3.28 16.08
C LEU A 78 19.44 -2.20 15.83
N LYS A 79 19.89 -0.96 15.71
CA LYS A 79 19.07 0.19 15.30
C LYS A 79 19.61 0.74 13.98
N PRO A 80 19.30 0.12 12.84
CA PRO A 80 19.89 0.51 11.58
C PRO A 80 19.50 1.93 11.18
N ASN A 81 20.45 2.68 10.64
CA ASN A 81 20.20 3.95 9.97
C ASN A 81 20.02 3.71 8.46
N PRO A 82 18.81 3.88 7.90
CA PRO A 82 18.55 3.60 6.49
C PRO A 82 19.41 4.40 5.50
N LEU A 83 19.98 5.53 5.93
CA LEU A 83 20.78 6.41 5.07
C LEU A 83 22.25 6.00 4.99
N ASN A 84 22.78 5.32 6.02
CA ASN A 84 24.22 5.14 6.21
C ASN A 84 24.64 3.67 6.39
N ASP A 85 23.70 2.79 6.73
CA ASP A 85 24.02 1.42 7.06
C ASP A 85 24.02 0.49 5.84
N PRO A 86 24.70 -0.68 5.93
CA PRO A 86 24.76 -1.62 4.82
C PRO A 86 23.38 -2.02 4.31
N ALA A 87 23.18 -1.97 2.99
CA ALA A 87 21.92 -2.37 2.35
C ALA A 87 21.37 -3.74 2.83
N PRO A 88 22.18 -4.80 3.05
CA PRO A 88 21.68 -6.05 3.61
C PRO A 88 21.01 -5.92 4.99
N ILE A 89 21.57 -5.07 5.86
CA ILE A 89 21.02 -4.79 7.20
C ILE A 89 19.73 -4.00 7.05
N VAL A 90 19.76 -2.92 6.26
CA VAL A 90 18.61 -2.03 6.09
C VAL A 90 17.43 -2.74 5.42
N ASN A 91 17.67 -3.55 4.40
CA ASN A 91 16.61 -4.29 3.69
C ASN A 91 15.91 -5.29 4.61
N GLU A 92 16.66 -6.13 5.34
CA GLU A 92 16.05 -7.10 6.25
C GLU A 92 15.39 -6.44 7.47
N TRP A 93 15.96 -5.34 7.95
CA TRP A 93 15.32 -4.53 8.99
C TRP A 93 13.99 -3.93 8.52
N MET A 94 13.94 -3.38 7.31
CA MET A 94 12.71 -2.82 6.73
C MET A 94 11.65 -3.90 6.53
N LYS A 95 12.04 -5.11 6.10
CA LYS A 95 11.11 -6.25 5.99
C LYS A 95 10.51 -6.64 7.34
N ILE A 96 11.33 -6.71 8.40
CA ILE A 96 10.83 -6.93 9.77
C ILE A 96 9.82 -5.83 10.15
N LYS A 97 10.13 -4.56 9.88
CA LYS A 97 9.22 -3.45 10.17
C LYS A 97 7.88 -3.56 9.43
N ILE A 98 7.90 -3.97 8.17
CA ILE A 98 6.68 -4.21 7.38
C ILE A 98 5.88 -5.37 7.96
N GLU A 99 6.53 -6.49 8.32
CA GLU A 99 5.89 -7.64 8.95
C GLU A 99 5.25 -7.27 10.29
N ASP A 100 5.97 -6.57 11.16
CA ASP A 100 5.45 -6.14 12.46
C ASP A 100 4.25 -5.19 12.31
N ALA A 101 4.35 -4.22 11.39
CA ALA A 101 3.24 -3.29 11.10
C ALA A 101 2.02 -4.02 10.55
N PHE A 102 2.23 -5.04 9.72
CA PHE A 102 1.18 -5.86 9.13
C PHE A 102 0.39 -6.63 10.20
N PHE A 103 1.08 -7.39 11.07
CA PHE A 103 0.41 -8.16 12.11
C PHE A 103 -0.31 -7.25 13.12
N ASN A 104 0.31 -6.14 13.52
CA ASN A 104 -0.35 -5.15 14.38
C ASN A 104 -1.62 -4.57 13.75
N SER A 105 -1.60 -4.32 12.44
CA SER A 105 -2.75 -3.77 11.71
C SER A 105 -3.84 -4.81 11.48
N LEU A 106 -3.49 -6.09 11.31
CA LEU A 106 -4.45 -7.19 11.23
C LEU A 106 -5.25 -7.36 12.52
N GLU A 107 -4.60 -7.30 13.68
CA GLU A 107 -5.31 -7.38 14.97
C GLU A 107 -6.31 -6.23 15.13
N LYS A 108 -5.93 -5.01 14.74
CA LYS A 108 -6.85 -3.86 14.70
C LYS A 108 -8.01 -4.08 13.71
N LEU A 109 -7.72 -4.60 12.51
CA LEU A 109 -8.74 -4.90 11.49
C LEU A 109 -9.76 -5.94 11.97
N LYS A 110 -9.33 -6.97 12.70
CA LYS A 110 -10.23 -7.99 13.28
C LYS A 110 -11.28 -7.36 14.22
N GLY A 111 -10.93 -6.30 14.94
CA GLY A 111 -11.87 -5.55 15.79
C GLY A 111 -12.88 -4.66 15.02
N ILE A 112 -12.65 -4.40 13.73
CA ILE A 112 -13.52 -3.55 12.91
C ILE A 112 -14.67 -4.38 12.32
N LYS A 113 -15.87 -3.81 12.21
CA LYS A 113 -17.02 -4.50 11.59
C LYS A 113 -16.76 -4.77 10.10
N PRO A 114 -17.27 -5.88 9.52
CA PRO A 114 -16.98 -6.24 8.13
C PRO A 114 -17.20 -5.11 7.10
N ASN A 115 -18.25 -4.31 7.26
CA ASN A 115 -18.51 -3.16 6.37
C ASN A 115 -17.45 -2.08 6.41
N ASP A 116 -16.98 -1.78 7.61
CA ASP A 116 -16.02 -0.71 7.83
C ASP A 116 -14.62 -1.18 7.40
N ARG A 117 -14.37 -2.50 7.36
CA ARG A 117 -13.17 -3.09 6.71
C ARG A 117 -13.18 -2.88 5.20
N ILE A 118 -14.32 -3.12 4.52
CA ILE A 118 -14.46 -2.84 3.07
C ILE A 118 -14.16 -1.37 2.79
N ILE A 119 -14.72 -0.46 3.59
CA ILE A 119 -14.45 0.98 3.46
C ILE A 119 -12.95 1.25 3.63
N SER A 120 -12.31 0.70 4.66
CA SER A 120 -10.87 0.90 4.91
C SER A 120 -10.01 0.39 3.74
N LEU A 121 -10.37 -0.76 3.18
CA LEU A 121 -9.71 -1.35 2.01
C LEU A 121 -9.86 -0.44 0.78
N LEU A 122 -11.08 -0.04 0.45
CA LEU A 122 -11.34 0.84 -0.70
C LEU A 122 -10.68 2.21 -0.55
N LEU A 123 -10.75 2.83 0.64
CA LEU A 123 -10.08 4.09 0.92
C LEU A 123 -8.59 4.00 0.62
N THR A 124 -7.96 2.92 1.05
CA THR A 124 -6.53 2.72 0.83
C THR A 124 -6.25 2.45 -0.64
N TYR A 125 -7.02 1.56 -1.26
CA TYR A 125 -6.81 1.19 -2.66
C TYR A 125 -7.01 2.36 -3.63
N MET A 126 -8.10 3.13 -3.47
CA MET A 126 -8.45 4.27 -4.35
C MET A 126 -7.49 5.46 -4.24
N THR A 127 -6.64 5.50 -3.19
CA THR A 127 -5.71 6.61 -2.95
C THR A 127 -4.33 6.36 -3.51
N ILE A 128 -3.92 5.10 -3.63
CA ILE A 128 -2.61 4.72 -4.15
C ILE A 128 -2.53 5.11 -5.63
N PHE A 129 -1.51 5.89 -5.96
CA PHE A 129 -1.15 6.20 -7.35
C PHE A 129 -0.22 5.11 -7.90
N ASP A 130 -0.17 4.97 -9.22
CA ASP A 130 0.67 3.98 -9.90
C ASP A 130 0.55 2.56 -9.33
N ARG A 131 -0.69 2.13 -9.06
CA ARG A 131 -0.99 0.82 -8.47
C ARG A 131 -0.37 -0.37 -9.20
N LYS A 132 -0.19 -0.29 -10.52
CA LYS A 132 0.50 -1.34 -11.30
C LYS A 132 1.94 -1.57 -10.83
N GLU A 133 2.62 -0.53 -10.34
CA GLU A 133 3.99 -0.62 -9.84
C GLU A 133 4.02 -0.88 -8.33
N ARG A 134 3.16 -0.18 -7.56
CA ARG A 134 3.17 -0.23 -6.09
C ARG A 134 2.37 -1.40 -5.49
N LEU A 135 1.36 -1.88 -6.20
CA LEU A 135 0.47 -2.99 -5.82
C LEU A 135 0.19 -3.92 -7.01
N PRO A 136 1.23 -4.44 -7.68
CA PRO A 136 1.06 -5.27 -8.88
C PRO A 136 0.18 -6.49 -8.63
N TYR A 137 0.19 -7.09 -7.44
CA TYR A 137 -0.64 -8.26 -7.13
C TYR A 137 -2.13 -7.92 -7.07
N LEU A 138 -2.53 -6.93 -6.25
CA LEU A 138 -3.94 -6.55 -6.11
C LEU A 138 -4.51 -5.86 -7.36
N SER A 139 -3.66 -5.32 -8.23
CA SER A 139 -4.07 -4.73 -9.51
C SER A 139 -4.43 -5.77 -10.57
N ARG A 140 -4.13 -7.05 -10.35
CA ARG A 140 -4.51 -8.15 -11.28
C ARG A 140 -6.01 -8.43 -11.20
N LYS A 141 -6.56 -8.90 -12.32
CA LYS A 141 -7.97 -9.29 -12.44
C LYS A 141 -8.39 -10.22 -11.29
N GLY A 142 -9.51 -9.91 -10.64
CA GLY A 142 -10.10 -10.69 -9.53
C GLY A 142 -9.37 -10.63 -8.19
N LYS A 143 -8.17 -10.04 -8.09
CA LYS A 143 -7.42 -10.01 -6.82
C LYS A 143 -7.97 -9.01 -5.82
N LEU A 144 -8.41 -7.84 -6.28
CA LEU A 144 -9.09 -6.87 -5.42
C LEU A 144 -10.44 -7.40 -4.91
N GLU A 145 -11.22 -8.02 -5.80
CA GLU A 145 -12.51 -8.63 -5.47
C GLU A 145 -12.34 -9.71 -4.40
N ARG A 146 -11.39 -10.64 -4.59
CA ARG A 146 -11.06 -11.65 -3.60
C ARG A 146 -10.61 -11.04 -2.26
N ALA A 147 -9.86 -9.94 -2.28
CA ALA A 147 -9.46 -9.26 -1.05
C ALA A 147 -10.67 -8.68 -0.29
N ILE A 148 -11.64 -8.09 -1.00
CA ILE A 148 -12.89 -7.55 -0.43
C ILE A 148 -13.74 -8.67 0.17
N GLU A 149 -13.89 -9.78 -0.56
CA GLU A 149 -14.62 -10.97 -0.10
C GLU A 149 -14.01 -11.50 1.21
N LEU A 150 -12.70 -11.77 1.20
CA LEU A 150 -11.98 -12.33 2.34
C LEU A 150 -11.98 -11.40 3.55
N CYS A 151 -11.72 -10.10 3.37
CA CYS A 151 -11.69 -9.16 4.52
C CYS A 151 -13.04 -9.03 5.23
N THR A 152 -14.12 -9.44 4.55
CA THR A 152 -15.49 -9.40 5.06
C THR A 152 -15.90 -10.73 5.70
N ALA A 153 -15.56 -11.85 5.05
CA ALA A 153 -16.04 -13.18 5.43
C ALA A 153 -15.08 -13.95 6.35
N ASP A 154 -13.78 -13.91 6.09
CA ASP A 154 -12.79 -14.73 6.77
C ASP A 154 -11.45 -14.00 6.92
N MET A 155 -11.19 -13.50 8.13
CA MET A 155 -9.96 -12.79 8.44
C MET A 155 -8.72 -13.70 8.48
N SER A 156 -8.88 -15.00 8.69
CA SER A 156 -7.77 -15.97 8.66
C SER A 156 -7.30 -16.13 7.22
N GLU A 157 -8.22 -16.41 6.30
CA GLU A 157 -7.93 -16.51 4.88
C GLU A 157 -7.47 -15.17 4.29
N PHE A 158 -8.04 -14.04 4.73
CA PHE A 158 -7.53 -12.71 4.37
C PHE A 158 -6.08 -12.52 4.81
N THR A 159 -5.72 -12.96 6.02
CA THR A 159 -4.35 -12.88 6.54
C THR A 159 -3.40 -13.68 5.66
N ASN A 160 -3.74 -14.93 5.34
CA ASN A 160 -2.95 -15.79 4.45
C ASN A 160 -2.83 -15.19 3.05
N PHE A 161 -3.90 -14.61 2.52
CA PHE A 161 -3.91 -13.98 1.21
C PHE A 161 -2.94 -12.78 1.14
N MET A 162 -2.92 -11.96 2.19
CA MET A 162 -2.15 -10.71 2.25
C MET A 162 -0.71 -10.86 2.78
N SER A 163 -0.38 -11.96 3.47
CA SER A 163 0.93 -12.18 4.08
C SER A 163 2.02 -12.65 3.10
N ASN A 164 1.65 -13.07 1.89
CA ASN A 164 2.61 -13.65 0.95
C ASN A 164 3.60 -12.65 0.35
N ARG A 165 3.31 -11.34 0.41
CA ARG A 165 4.10 -10.30 -0.28
C ARG A 165 4.22 -9.07 0.59
N TYR A 166 5.41 -8.45 0.60
CA TYR A 166 5.63 -7.21 1.34
C TYR A 166 4.76 -6.05 0.84
N GLU A 167 4.43 -6.00 -0.46
CA GLU A 167 3.52 -4.98 -0.99
C GLU A 167 2.11 -5.09 -0.40
N THR A 168 1.58 -6.32 -0.23
CA THR A 168 0.25 -6.55 0.33
C THR A 168 0.24 -6.40 1.84
N MET A 169 1.33 -6.79 2.52
CA MET A 169 1.53 -6.51 3.94
C MET A 169 1.52 -5.01 4.24
N ARG A 170 2.26 -4.23 3.43
CA ARG A 170 2.30 -2.78 3.54
C ARG A 170 0.92 -2.17 3.28
N PHE A 171 0.23 -2.61 2.22
CA PHE A 171 -1.14 -2.16 1.94
C PHE A 171 -2.09 -2.40 3.12
N THR A 172 -2.08 -3.58 3.72
CA THR A 172 -2.91 -3.88 4.90
C THR A 172 -2.54 -2.99 6.09
N SER A 173 -1.26 -2.65 6.23
CA SER A 173 -0.82 -1.69 7.25
C SER A 173 -1.38 -0.29 6.99
N ASP A 174 -1.34 0.15 5.73
CA ASP A 174 -1.83 1.45 5.25
C ASP A 174 -3.36 1.61 5.39
N MET A 175 -4.10 0.50 5.52
CA MET A 175 -5.53 0.53 5.85
C MET A 175 -5.82 1.14 7.22
N ILE A 176 -4.92 0.93 8.18
CA ILE A 176 -5.13 1.31 9.58
C ILE A 176 -4.21 2.47 9.99
N ASN A 177 -2.95 2.41 9.60
CA ASN A 177 -1.95 3.37 10.04
C ASN A 177 -1.99 4.63 9.17
N GLU A 178 -1.48 5.72 9.74
CA GLU A 178 -1.31 6.97 9.02
C GLU A 178 -0.26 6.82 7.92
N MET A 179 -0.61 7.29 6.73
CA MET A 179 0.28 7.32 5.58
C MET A 179 0.98 8.68 5.44
N HIS A 180 1.85 8.80 4.43
CA HIS A 180 2.42 10.09 4.06
C HIS A 180 1.31 11.14 3.83
N PRO A 181 1.46 12.41 4.27
CA PRO A 181 0.40 13.44 4.21
C PRO A 181 -0.25 13.60 2.83
N PHE A 182 0.54 13.46 1.76
CA PHE A 182 0.04 13.45 0.38
C PHE A 182 -1.04 12.36 0.14
N ILE A 183 -0.82 11.14 0.63
CA ILE A 183 -1.78 10.05 0.50
C ILE A 183 -2.97 10.27 1.43
N GLU A 184 -2.74 10.74 2.66
CA GLU A 184 -3.84 11.05 3.60
C GLU A 184 -4.78 12.13 3.05
N GLY A 185 -4.24 13.17 2.39
CA GLY A 185 -5.06 14.17 1.70
C GLY A 185 -5.97 13.54 0.64
N ARG A 186 -5.46 12.56 -0.13
CA ARG A 186 -6.27 11.81 -1.09
C ARG A 186 -7.31 10.93 -0.39
N LYS A 187 -6.93 10.28 0.72
CA LYS A 187 -7.79 9.41 1.53
C LYS A 187 -8.96 10.18 2.11
N CYS A 188 -8.73 11.41 2.58
CA CYS A 188 -9.77 12.32 3.04
C CYS A 188 -10.80 12.64 1.94
N LEU A 189 -10.35 12.89 0.71
CA LEU A 189 -11.27 13.13 -0.42
C LEU A 189 -12.13 11.89 -0.73
N VAL A 190 -11.49 10.73 -0.88
CA VAL A 190 -12.23 9.47 -1.15
C VAL A 190 -13.20 9.14 0.00
N LYS A 191 -12.81 9.39 1.26
CA LYS A 191 -13.67 9.19 2.45
C LYS A 191 -14.94 10.02 2.40
N LYS A 192 -14.84 11.29 2.02
CA LYS A 192 -16.02 12.15 1.84
C LYS A 192 -16.91 11.67 0.70
N PHE A 193 -16.35 11.15 -0.39
CA PHE A 193 -17.13 10.58 -1.49
C PHE A 193 -17.88 9.30 -1.07
N LEU A 194 -17.17 8.29 -0.58
CA LEU A 194 -17.76 7.00 -0.16
C LEU A 194 -18.77 7.19 0.99
N GLY A 195 -18.49 8.13 1.90
CA GLY A 195 -19.36 8.44 3.03
C GLY A 195 -20.72 9.06 2.66
N ARG A 196 -20.91 9.50 1.41
CA ARG A 196 -22.23 9.93 0.91
C ARG A 196 -23.14 8.76 0.56
N MET A 197 -22.57 7.60 0.25
CA MET A 197 -23.34 6.44 -0.19
C MET A 197 -23.98 5.73 1.01
N PRO A 198 -25.26 5.32 0.93
CA PRO A 198 -25.85 4.44 1.93
C PRO A 198 -25.06 3.13 2.03
N LYS A 199 -24.95 2.55 3.24
CA LYS A 199 -24.13 1.36 3.51
C LYS A 199 -24.37 0.20 2.53
N LYS A 200 -25.64 -0.10 2.20
CA LYS A 200 -25.99 -1.16 1.23
C LYS A 200 -25.44 -0.85 -0.17
N ARG A 201 -25.52 0.42 -0.59
CA ARG A 201 -25.07 0.85 -1.92
C ARG A 201 -23.55 0.97 -2.00
N MET A 202 -22.89 1.35 -0.91
CA MET A 202 -21.42 1.31 -0.80
C MET A 202 -20.87 -0.11 -1.04
N ARG A 203 -21.53 -1.14 -0.49
CA ARG A 203 -21.14 -2.54 -0.78
C ARG A 203 -21.26 -2.89 -2.27
N MET A 204 -22.38 -2.50 -2.89
CA MET A 204 -22.58 -2.72 -4.34
C MET A 204 -21.51 -2.01 -5.15
N PHE A 205 -21.21 -0.74 -4.81
CA PHE A 205 -20.11 0.01 -5.40
C PHE A 205 -18.78 -0.74 -5.27
N ALA A 206 -18.48 -1.31 -4.09
CA ALA A 206 -17.24 -2.05 -3.85
C ALA A 206 -17.07 -3.24 -4.80
N VAL A 207 -18.14 -4.02 -4.98
CA VAL A 207 -18.16 -5.20 -5.87
C VAL A 207 -17.98 -4.75 -7.32
N SER A 208 -18.82 -3.85 -7.82
CA SER A 208 -18.73 -3.37 -9.21
C SER A 208 -17.40 -2.68 -9.50
N TYR A 209 -16.85 -1.91 -8.55
CA TYR A 209 -15.54 -1.28 -8.67
C TYR A 209 -14.40 -2.32 -8.76
N ALA A 210 -14.54 -3.43 -8.03
CA ALA A 210 -13.55 -4.50 -8.06
C ALA A 210 -13.53 -5.26 -9.40
N GLU A 211 -14.62 -5.27 -10.15
CA GLU A 211 -14.73 -5.90 -11.48
C GLU A 211 -14.12 -5.04 -12.60
N LEU A 212 -14.03 -3.72 -12.40
CA LEU A 212 -13.47 -2.79 -13.38
C LEU A 212 -12.03 -3.12 -13.78
N THR A 213 -11.64 -2.70 -14.98
CA THR A 213 -10.23 -2.70 -15.38
C THR A 213 -9.44 -1.70 -14.54
N GLU A 214 -8.13 -1.88 -14.42
CA GLU A 214 -7.30 -0.94 -13.65
C GLU A 214 -7.35 0.49 -14.22
N GLU A 215 -7.51 0.64 -15.54
CA GLU A 215 -7.63 1.95 -16.17
C GLU A 215 -8.98 2.62 -15.86
N ASP A 216 -10.05 1.84 -15.75
CA ASP A 216 -11.36 2.34 -15.35
C ASP A 216 -11.39 2.68 -13.86
N ARG A 217 -10.77 1.86 -13.00
CA ARG A 217 -10.60 2.17 -11.58
C ARG A 217 -9.92 3.52 -11.37
N LYS A 218 -8.82 3.80 -12.09
CA LYS A 218 -8.13 5.11 -12.02
C LYS A 218 -9.03 6.29 -12.38
N ARG A 219 -9.96 6.10 -13.32
CA ARG A 219 -10.97 7.12 -13.71
C ARG A 219 -11.94 7.35 -12.57
N ILE A 220 -12.44 6.29 -11.97
CA ILE A 220 -13.33 6.35 -10.80
C ILE A 220 -12.64 6.97 -9.59
N ASP A 221 -11.38 6.66 -9.34
CA ASP A 221 -10.60 7.28 -8.26
C ASP A 221 -10.48 8.79 -8.44
N SER A 222 -10.25 9.21 -9.68
CA SER A 222 -10.11 10.63 -10.04
C SER A 222 -11.46 11.33 -9.94
N PHE A 223 -12.54 10.70 -10.41
CA PHE A 223 -13.91 11.16 -10.21
C PHE A 223 -14.23 11.34 -8.73
N ALA A 224 -13.98 10.34 -7.89
CA ALA A 224 -14.26 10.40 -6.46
C ALA A 224 -13.55 11.57 -5.78
N ARG A 225 -12.26 11.77 -6.08
CA ARG A 225 -11.50 12.91 -5.55
C ARG A 225 -12.04 14.25 -6.04
N ASN A 226 -12.36 14.36 -7.33
CA ASN A 226 -12.85 15.60 -7.93
C ASN A 226 -14.27 15.93 -7.47
N TYR A 227 -15.13 14.92 -7.27
CA TYR A 227 -16.45 15.07 -6.69
C TYR A 227 -16.36 15.81 -5.36
N THR A 228 -15.44 15.39 -4.48
CA THR A 228 -15.27 16.06 -3.20
C THR A 228 -14.64 17.44 -3.33
N ARG A 229 -13.67 17.64 -4.23
CA ARG A 229 -13.07 18.97 -4.47
C ARG A 229 -14.07 19.99 -4.97
N TYR A 230 -15.02 19.57 -5.80
CA TYR A 230 -16.03 20.44 -6.38
C TYR A 230 -17.34 20.51 -5.57
N ASP A 231 -17.43 19.82 -4.42
CA ASP A 231 -18.53 19.99 -3.46
C ASP A 231 -18.35 21.30 -2.67
N LEU A 232 -18.29 22.41 -3.40
CA LEU A 232 -18.20 23.77 -2.89
C LEU A 232 -19.52 24.50 -3.16
N GLY A 233 -19.78 25.56 -2.37
CA GLY A 233 -20.93 26.43 -2.50
C GLY A 233 -20.85 27.37 -3.70
N TRP A 234 -20.58 26.86 -4.92
CA TRP A 234 -20.52 27.71 -6.10
C TRP A 234 -21.87 28.38 -6.40
N GLU A 235 -21.89 29.41 -7.23
CA GLU A 235 -23.13 30.17 -7.53
C GLU A 235 -23.77 29.79 -8.87
N PHE A 236 -23.06 29.10 -9.76
CA PHE A 236 -23.54 28.84 -11.13
C PHE A 236 -24.23 27.48 -11.36
N TYR A 237 -25.21 27.51 -12.26
CA TYR A 237 -25.94 26.39 -12.86
C TYR A 237 -25.06 25.37 -13.60
N VAL A 238 -24.98 24.09 -13.25
CA VAL A 238 -24.55 23.06 -14.23
C VAL A 238 -25.55 21.90 -14.26
N GLY A 239 -26.12 21.68 -15.46
CA GLY A 239 -27.09 20.61 -15.69
C GLY A 239 -26.45 19.22 -15.59
N LEU A 240 -27.15 18.29 -14.94
CA LEU A 240 -26.70 16.91 -14.79
C LEU A 240 -26.81 16.16 -16.13
N PRO A 241 -25.72 15.60 -16.69
CA PRO A 241 -25.78 14.79 -17.90
C PRO A 241 -26.73 13.61 -17.73
N VAL A 242 -27.47 13.28 -18.79
CA VAL A 242 -28.49 12.21 -18.77
C VAL A 242 -27.85 10.88 -18.39
N GLU A 243 -26.66 10.61 -18.91
CA GLU A 243 -25.85 9.42 -18.67
C GLU A 243 -25.50 9.23 -17.19
N LEU A 244 -25.38 10.34 -16.45
CA LEU A 244 -24.96 10.37 -15.05
C LEU A 244 -26.14 10.34 -14.06
N LYS A 245 -27.36 10.62 -14.53
CA LYS A 245 -28.56 10.77 -13.71
C LYS A 245 -28.85 9.54 -12.85
N GLU A 246 -28.80 8.36 -13.48
CA GLU A 246 -29.07 7.10 -12.81
C GLU A 246 -27.99 6.76 -11.78
N PHE A 247 -26.71 6.92 -12.11
CA PHE A 247 -25.61 6.70 -11.17
C PHE A 247 -25.73 7.61 -9.94
N VAL A 248 -26.01 8.90 -10.13
CA VAL A 248 -26.14 9.87 -9.05
C VAL A 248 -27.33 9.55 -8.14
N LYS A 249 -28.48 9.22 -8.74
CA LYS A 249 -29.68 8.78 -8.00
C LYS A 249 -29.44 7.44 -7.30
N PHE A 250 -28.70 6.53 -7.94
CA PHE A 250 -28.39 5.21 -7.39
C PHE A 250 -27.34 5.30 -6.27
N PHE A 251 -26.40 6.23 -6.24
CA PHE A 251 -25.45 6.31 -5.12
C PHE A 251 -25.75 7.43 -4.12
N HIS A 252 -26.91 8.11 -4.26
CA HIS A 252 -27.33 9.26 -3.43
C HIS A 252 -26.28 10.39 -3.43
N LEU A 253 -25.63 10.58 -4.58
CA LEU A 253 -24.64 11.63 -4.74
C LEU A 253 -25.32 12.98 -5.03
N LYS A 254 -24.60 14.07 -4.76
CA LYS A 254 -25.06 15.41 -5.13
C LYS A 254 -24.87 15.63 -6.63
N LYS A 255 -25.90 16.18 -7.29
CA LYS A 255 -25.91 16.38 -8.75
C LYS A 255 -24.75 17.24 -9.25
N ARG A 256 -24.53 18.39 -8.59
CA ARG A 256 -23.55 19.39 -9.00
C ARG A 256 -22.10 18.89 -8.93
N PRO A 257 -21.57 18.43 -7.77
CA PRO A 257 -20.19 17.91 -7.72
C PRO A 257 -20.01 16.68 -8.62
N SER A 258 -21.04 15.85 -8.81
CA SER A 258 -20.96 14.73 -9.76
C SER A 258 -20.78 15.21 -11.18
N THR A 259 -21.50 16.25 -11.57
CA THR A 259 -21.38 16.86 -12.89
C THR A 259 -20.01 17.49 -13.07
N LEU A 260 -19.56 18.36 -12.15
CA LEU A 260 -18.25 18.99 -12.24
C LEU A 260 -17.11 17.96 -12.26
N ALA A 261 -17.24 16.87 -11.49
CA ALA A 261 -16.24 15.80 -11.48
C ALA A 261 -16.16 15.03 -12.81
N SER A 262 -17.27 14.84 -13.52
CA SER A 262 -17.24 14.21 -14.86
C SER A 262 -16.65 15.14 -15.92
N PHE A 263 -16.78 16.45 -15.74
CA PHE A 263 -16.16 17.48 -16.60
C PHE A 263 -14.71 17.81 -16.26
N ALA A 264 -14.13 17.21 -15.21
CA ALA A 264 -12.76 17.48 -14.79
C ALA A 264 -11.69 17.07 -15.83
N SER A 265 -12.07 16.23 -16.80
CA SER A 265 -11.22 15.94 -17.95
C SER A 265 -11.53 16.89 -19.10
N GLU A 266 -10.52 17.63 -19.55
CA GLU A 266 -10.65 18.61 -20.63
C GLU A 266 -10.99 17.95 -21.98
N ARG A 267 -10.64 16.67 -22.16
CA ARG A 267 -10.83 15.95 -23.44
C ARG A 267 -12.22 15.32 -23.52
N PRO A 268 -13.04 15.63 -24.54
CA PRO A 268 -14.38 15.03 -24.71
C PRO A 268 -14.39 13.50 -24.74
N ALA A 269 -13.38 12.88 -25.37
CA ALA A 269 -13.27 11.43 -25.44
C ALA A 269 -13.07 10.78 -24.04
N GLU A 270 -12.27 11.40 -23.18
CA GLU A 270 -12.04 10.91 -21.82
C GLU A 270 -13.27 11.15 -20.92
N ARG A 271 -13.98 12.26 -21.14
CA ARG A 271 -15.28 12.50 -20.49
C ARG A 271 -16.31 11.42 -20.86
N ASN A 272 -16.44 11.07 -22.13
CA ASN A 272 -17.38 10.02 -22.54
C ASN A 272 -16.99 8.65 -21.96
N LYS A 273 -15.69 8.35 -21.83
CA LYS A 273 -15.23 7.13 -21.15
C LYS A 273 -15.65 7.12 -19.68
N ILE A 274 -15.48 8.22 -18.95
CA ILE A 274 -15.86 8.25 -17.53
C ILE A 274 -17.35 8.02 -17.33
N LEU A 275 -18.20 8.59 -18.20
CA LEU A 275 -19.65 8.42 -18.12
C LEU A 275 -20.06 6.97 -18.36
N ARG A 276 -19.46 6.29 -19.35
CA ARG A 276 -19.68 4.87 -19.61
C ARG A 276 -19.25 3.99 -18.43
N VAL A 277 -18.09 4.26 -17.83
CA VAL A 277 -17.63 3.51 -16.65
C VAL A 277 -18.54 3.72 -15.46
N LEU A 278 -19.01 4.95 -15.21
CA LEU A 278 -19.96 5.25 -14.13
C LEU A 278 -21.31 4.54 -14.33
N GLN A 279 -21.76 4.37 -15.58
CA GLN A 279 -22.96 3.59 -15.88
C GLN A 279 -22.78 2.10 -15.57
N ALA A 280 -21.58 1.54 -15.82
CA ALA A 280 -21.25 0.15 -15.55
C ALA A 280 -21.09 -0.20 -14.06
N LEU A 281 -21.01 0.81 -13.18
CA LEU A 281 -20.89 0.62 -11.72
C LEU A 281 -22.23 0.36 -11.01
N ARG A 282 -23.34 0.31 -11.74
CA ARG A 282 -24.68 0.02 -11.23
C ARG A 282 -24.99 -1.47 -11.40
#